data_AF-A0A377V262-F1
#
_entry.id   AF-A0A377V262-F1
#
_cell.length_a   1.000
_cell.length_b   1.000
_cell.length_c   1.000
_cell.angle_alpha   90.00
_cell.angle_beta   90.00
_cell.angle_gamma   90.00
#
_symmetry.space_group_name_H-M   'P 1'
#
loop_
_entity.id
_entity.type
_entity.pdbx_description
1 polymer ?
#
loop_
_entity_poly.entity_id
_entity_poly.type
_entity_poly.pdbx_seq_one_letter_code
_entity_poly.pdbx_strand_id
1 'polypeptide(L)' 'MYGSRQKLWDMTWLYQEISDFSRIFNVEDRGQALIADFKKREADLRHEFGKTKKISPSSSGSPAPRLRPMPMSA' A
#
# COMPACT_ATOMS: atom_id res chain seq x y z
N MET A 1 8.54 18.35 -2.72
CA MET A 1 7.51 17.86 -1.77
C MET A 1 6.68 16.81 -2.49
N TYR A 2 6.96 15.52 -2.28
CA TYR A 2 6.05 14.48 -2.77
C TYR A 2 4.84 14.47 -1.84
N GLY A 3 3.65 14.73 -2.39
CA GLY A 3 2.39 14.72 -1.64
C GLY A 3 2.28 13.43 -0.83
N SER A 4 1.76 13.53 0.39
CA SER A 4 1.58 12.36 1.24
C SER A 4 0.90 11.26 0.44
N ARG A 5 1.45 10.04 0.45
CA ARG A 5 0.91 8.91 -0.33
C ARG A 5 -0.58 8.70 -0.07
N GLN A 6 -1.03 9.00 1.15
CA GLN A 6 -2.44 9.07 1.55
C GLN A 6 -3.30 10.02 0.70
N LYS A 7 -2.77 11.16 0.27
CA LYS A 7 -3.53 12.19 -0.47
C LYS A 7 -3.58 11.94 -1.97
N LEU A 8 -2.70 11.07 -2.49
CA LEU A 8 -2.71 10.64 -3.90
C LEU A 8 -3.80 9.61 -4.21
N TRP A 9 -4.45 9.05 -3.18
CA TRP A 9 -5.47 8.01 -3.30
C TRP A 9 -6.76 8.43 -2.59
N ASP A 10 -7.30 9.59 -2.96
CA ASP A 10 -8.63 10.01 -2.52
C ASP A 10 -9.70 9.37 -3.42
N MET A 11 -10.32 8.29 -2.95
CA MET A 11 -11.35 7.54 -3.68
C MET A 11 -12.65 8.34 -3.86
N THR A 12 -12.81 9.50 -3.21
CA THR A 12 -14.03 10.31 -3.29
C THR A 12 -14.35 10.71 -4.73
N TRP A 13 -13.34 11.14 -5.50
CA TRP A 13 -13.51 11.51 -6.90
C TRP A 13 -13.89 10.32 -7.78
N LEU A 14 -13.26 9.17 -7.55
CA LEU A 14 -13.58 7.94 -8.27
C LEU A 14 -15.04 7.52 -8.04
N TYR A 15 -15.53 7.59 -6.80
CA TYR A 15 -16.92 7.26 -6.50
C TYR A 15 -17.90 8.21 -7.17
N GLN A 16 -17.54 9.50 -7.27
CA GLN A 16 -18.34 10.49 -8.00
C GLN A 16 -18.38 10.19 -9.50
N GLU A 17 -17.23 9.90 -10.12
CA GLU A 17 -17.14 9.55 -11.53
C GLU A 17 -17.96 8.29 -11.87
N ILE A 18 -17.90 7.26 -11.03
CA ILE A 18 -18.71 6.04 -11.20
C ILE A 18 -20.20 6.38 -11.12
N SER A 19 -20.61 7.23 -10.17
CA SER A 19 -22.00 7.69 -10.06
C SER A 19 -22.43 8.44 -11.31
N ASP A 20 -21.62 9.38 -11.77
CA ASP A 20 -21.92 10.22 -12.94
C ASP A 20 -22.02 9.38 -14.23
N PHE A 21 -21.07 8.46 -14.46
CA PHE A 21 -21.16 7.54 -15.60
C PHE A 21 -22.34 6.59 -15.49
N SER A 22 -22.65 6.07 -14.31
CA SER A 22 -23.79 5.17 -14.12
C SER A 22 -25.12 5.83 -14.48
N ARG A 23 -25.25 7.14 -14.21
CA ARG A 23 -26.40 7.95 -14.60
C ARG A 23 -26.45 8.20 -16.11
N ILE A 24 -25.31 8.51 -16.74
CA ILE A 24 -25.22 8.72 -18.19
C ILE A 24 -25.68 7.47 -18.95
N PHE A 25 -25.32 6.29 -18.46
CA PHE A 25 -25.66 5.01 -19.09
C PHE A 25 -26.93 4.35 -18.54
N ASN A 26 -27.67 5.01 -17.64
CA ASN A 26 -28.92 4.50 -17.03
C ASN A 26 -28.73 3.11 -16.38
N VAL A 27 -27.64 2.96 -15.62
CA VAL A 27 -27.24 1.74 -14.88
C VAL A 27 -26.88 2.08 -13.42
N GLU A 28 -27.64 2.97 -12.77
CA GLU A 28 -27.33 3.46 -11.42
C GLU A 28 -27.18 2.33 -10.40
N ASP A 29 -28.04 1.31 -10.43
CA ASP A 29 -27.97 0.17 -9.50
C ASP A 29 -26.60 -0.54 -9.57
N ARG A 30 -26.06 -0.72 -10.78
CA ARG A 30 -24.74 -1.31 -10.99
C ARG A 30 -23.63 -0.38 -10.51
N GLY A 31 -23.78 0.93 -10.75
CA GLY A 31 -22.86 1.95 -10.25
C GLY A 31 -22.77 1.95 -8.72
N GLN A 32 -23.92 1.94 -8.04
CA GLN A 32 -23.99 1.91 -6.58
C GLN A 32 -23.43 0.61 -6.00
N ALA A 33 -23.74 -0.54 -6.62
CA ALA A 33 -23.18 -1.83 -6.21
C ALA A 33 -21.64 -1.83 -6.31
N LEU A 34 -21.08 -1.27 -7.38
CA LEU A 34 -19.63 -1.17 -7.57
C LEU A 34 -18.97 -0.25 -6.53
N ILE A 35 -19.58 0.91 -6.25
CA ILE A 35 -19.10 1.85 -5.21
C ILE A 35 -19.10 1.17 -3.84
N ALA A 36 -20.17 0.44 -3.50
CA ALA A 36 -20.28 -0.26 -2.21
C ALA A 36 -19.19 -1.32 -2.05
N ASP A 37 -18.92 -2.09 -3.10
CA ASP A 37 -17.87 -3.10 -3.12
C ASP A 37 -16.47 -2.47 -2.97
N PHE A 38 -16.17 -1.37 -3.66
CA PHE A 38 -14.90 -0.66 -3.48
C PHE A 38 -14.72 -0.13 -2.05
N LYS A 39 -15.75 0.48 -1.46
CA LYS A 39 -15.70 0.94 -0.07
C LYS A 39 -15.43 -0.21 0.91
N LYS A 40 -16.04 -1.37 0.67
CA LYS A 40 -15.81 -2.58 1.48
C LYS A 40 -14.35 -3.03 1.36
N ARG A 41 -13.85 -3.21 0.14
CA ARG A 41 -12.45 -3.63 -0.10
C ARG A 41 -11.46 -2.64 0.49
N GLU A 42 -11.73 -1.34 0.40
CA GLU A 42 -10.89 -0.31 1.03
C GLU A 42 -10.87 -0.46 2.56
N ALA A 43 -12.02 -0.66 3.19
CA ALA A 43 -12.12 -0.88 4.63
C ALA A 43 -11.37 -2.14 5.07
N ASP A 44 -11.54 -3.23 4.31
CA ASP A 44 -10.86 -4.51 4.55
C ASP A 44 -9.34 -4.34 4.45
N LEU A 45 -8.85 -3.69 3.39
CA LEU A 45 -7.42 -3.39 3.22
C LEU A 45 -6.86 -2.48 4.32
N ARG A 46 -7.61 -1.43 4.72
CA ARG A 46 -7.21 -0.55 5.84
C ARG A 46 -7.14 -1.34 7.15
N HIS A 47 -8.03 -2.31 7.36
CA HIS A 47 -8.01 -3.17 8.52
C HIS A 47 -6.81 -4.16 8.49
N GLU A 48 -6.57 -4.81 7.36
CA GLU A 48 -5.48 -5.78 7.18
C GLU A 48 -4.10 -5.14 7.24
N PHE A 49 -3.91 -4.01 6.54
CA PHE A 49 -2.60 -3.38 6.34
C PHE A 49 -2.37 -2.12 7.17
N GLY A 50 -3.39 -1.57 7.83
CA GLY A 50 -3.28 -0.40 8.70
C GLY A 50 -2.37 -0.61 9.92
N LYS A 51 -1.99 -1.87 10.19
CA LYS A 51 -1.01 -2.27 11.20
C LYS A 51 0.33 -2.67 10.58
N THR A 52 0.87 -1.89 9.64
CA THR A 52 2.24 -2.15 9.16
C THR A 52 3.24 -1.87 10.28
N LYS A 53 3.65 -2.97 10.92
CA LYS A 53 4.77 -3.11 11.86
C LYS A 53 5.96 -2.29 11.36
N LYS A 54 6.57 -1.50 12.24
CA LYS A 54 7.86 -0.82 12.01
C LYS A 54 8.84 -1.84 11.40
N ILE A 55 9.24 -1.65 10.15
CA ILE A 55 10.37 -2.36 9.58
C ILE A 55 11.60 -1.70 10.21
N SER A 56 12.05 -2.23 11.35
CA SER A 56 13.32 -1.83 11.95
C SER A 56 14.46 -2.33 11.04
N PRO A 57 15.42 -1.47 10.64
CA PRO A 57 16.54 -1.87 9.81
C PRO A 57 17.57 -2.61 10.69
N SER A 58 17.33 -3.89 10.95
CA SER A 58 18.24 -4.72 11.73
C SER A 58 17.96 -6.19 11.44
N SER A 59 18.58 -6.76 10.40
CA SER A 59 18.85 -8.21 10.32
C SER A 59 19.66 -8.67 9.09
N SER A 60 20.53 -7.86 8.48
CA SER A 60 21.50 -8.41 7.52
C SER A 60 22.84 -7.68 7.51
N GLY A 61 23.34 -7.27 8.68
CA GLY A 61 24.75 -7.06 8.88
C GLY A 61 25.40 -8.37 9.32
N SER A 62 25.68 -9.28 8.39
CA SER A 62 26.63 -10.36 8.69
C SER A 62 27.95 -9.71 9.08
N PRO A 63 28.54 -9.98 10.26
CA PRO A 63 29.86 -9.46 10.56
C PRO A 63 30.83 -10.07 9.56
N ALA A 64 31.56 -9.21 8.84
CA ALA A 64 32.59 -9.65 7.90
C ALA A 64 33.55 -10.62 8.63
N PRO A 65 33.92 -11.75 8.01
CA PRO A 65 34.81 -12.71 8.65
C PRO A 65 36.14 -12.01 8.94
N ARG A 66 36.52 -11.97 10.22
CA ARG A 66 37.80 -11.39 10.67
C ARG A 66 38.93 -12.25 10.08
N LEU A 67 39.65 -11.72 9.10
CA LEU A 67 40.83 -12.36 8.52
C LEU A 67 41.80 -12.71 9.65
N ARG A 68 42.11 -14.00 9.83
CA ARG A 68 43.19 -14.40 10.75
C ARG A 68 44.52 -14.03 10.08
N PRO A 69 45.48 -13.45 10.82
CA PRO A 69 46.80 -13.18 10.25
C PRO A 69 47.48 -14.49 9.86
N MET A 70 48.04 -14.53 8.66
CA MET A 70 48.85 -15.65 8.16
C MET A 70 50.13 -15.76 9.02
N PRO A 71 50.56 -16.96 9.44
CA PRO A 71 51.85 -17.11 10.08
C PRO A 71 52.95 -16.81 9.05
N MET A 72 53.74 -15.76 9.28
CA MET A 72 55.02 -15.60 8.60
C MET A 72 55.95 -16.69 9.11
N SER A 73 56.27 -17.66 8.26
CA SER A 73 57.35 -18.61 8.55
C SER A 73 58.67 -17.86 8.47
N ALA A 74 59.50 -18.02 9.51
CA ALA A 74 60.86 -17.49 9.59
C ALA A 74 61.82 -18.28 8.71
#